data_AF-A0A925GVW6-F1
#
_entry.id   AF-A0A925GVW6-F1
#
_cell.length_a   1.000
_cell.length_b   1.000
_cell.length_c   1.000
_cell.angle_alpha   90.00
_cell.angle_beta   90.00
_cell.angle_gamma   90.00
#
_symmetry.space_group_name_H-M   'P 1'
#
loop_
_entity.id
_entity.type
_entity.pdbx_description
1 polymer ?
#
loop_
_entity_poly.entity_id
_entity_poly.type
_entity_poly.pdbx_seq_one_letter_code
_entity_poly.pdbx_strand_id
1 'polypeptide(L)'
;MIARLVALFVIASASFGAINFNVTNLKYFKNYFLTGDYATGGVGMAATGSGGTAKANITVDGIPANAEILAAYLYWETLGTGAAGKFNGKAIAGTSLGQVASPCLVPSKVTVYRADVLQFLKVSGDTYDGKGPYAVELPDSGNISTAPVTLGASLVVIWRLVGRPYRGIVLFDGAFTVRPPNFSFNTNLAGFYQAATANAVRKARMTHIVGGGQANVKSNLYFNGKVLEATGAFKGALGKHWDTLEYDVTADVPANASSASTSSDAKALPPGGGDCLTWAAIAFSTTVQDADKDGLLDTWEDNGFRDMERTTSQATAPMLDLKAMGADKAKRDLFIEIDWMKAADHDHKPVAGALTDFTKAFGDQNIIVHTDIGQSALFNGGEELAEQASVGMKGGLESIKNANGPAGRRNFQDNRRFIFHYSLWAHKYSLKDKDGVESDTESCGIADLPGGDTIMAFANFTGKVGNRQEQVGCFLHEFGHNLNLRHGGNENRNYKPQYQSVMNYMYTLPGLAKNDGSVVFDYSGKKLNDLDEAALVESASVGAALFRTRWFDGGAAGGDQRGCGSAFRNRMTTRIGDFGIDWNFDGTAKGAADPVVDFDIGGNCRVDAY
;
A
#
# COMPACT_ATOMS: atom_id res chain seq x y z
N MET A 1 -2.63 -67.55 -2.89
CA MET A 1 -1.62 -66.58 -3.34
C MET A 1 -2.31 -65.55 -4.23
N ILE A 2 -2.68 -64.40 -3.69
CA ILE A 2 -3.16 -63.24 -4.45
C ILE A 2 -2.39 -62.04 -3.88
N ALA A 3 -1.39 -61.56 -4.63
CA ALA A 3 -0.59 -60.40 -4.27
C ALA A 3 -1.25 -59.14 -4.87
N ARG A 4 -1.64 -58.22 -3.99
CA ARG A 4 -2.10 -56.87 -4.36
C ARG A 4 -0.89 -55.99 -4.65
N LEU A 5 -0.85 -55.38 -5.84
CA LEU A 5 0.05 -54.28 -6.16
C LEU A 5 -0.41 -53.03 -5.40
N VAL A 6 0.46 -52.49 -4.55
CA VAL A 6 0.32 -51.14 -3.99
C VAL A 6 1.10 -50.20 -4.89
N ALA A 7 0.40 -49.28 -5.56
CA ALA A 7 1.01 -48.18 -6.29
C ALA A 7 1.56 -47.17 -5.28
N LEU A 8 2.88 -47.01 -5.25
CA LEU A 8 3.58 -46.04 -4.43
C LEU A 8 3.42 -44.65 -5.07
N PHE A 9 2.54 -43.82 -4.52
CA PHE A 9 2.49 -42.39 -4.86
C PHE A 9 3.73 -41.72 -4.28
N VAL A 10 4.70 -41.39 -5.14
CA VAL A 10 5.81 -40.50 -4.78
C VAL A 10 5.26 -39.08 -4.78
N ILE A 11 4.86 -38.60 -3.61
CA ILE A 11 4.65 -37.16 -3.39
C ILE A 11 6.04 -36.51 -3.44
N ALA A 12 6.35 -35.82 -4.53
CA ALA A 12 7.47 -34.91 -4.58
C ALA A 12 7.12 -33.70 -3.72
N SER A 13 7.37 -33.79 -2.41
CA SER A 13 7.41 -32.63 -1.55
C SER A 13 8.63 -31.79 -1.96
N ALA A 14 8.39 -30.65 -2.60
CA ALA A 14 9.38 -29.60 -2.67
C ALA A 14 9.69 -29.21 -1.22
N SER A 15 10.82 -29.71 -0.70
CA SER A 15 11.32 -29.32 0.60
C SER A 15 11.75 -27.87 0.48
N PHE A 16 10.90 -26.96 0.97
CA PHE A 16 11.34 -25.61 1.32
C PHE A 16 12.41 -25.76 2.40
N GLY A 17 13.68 -25.73 1.98
CA GLY A 17 14.78 -25.67 2.91
C GLY A 17 14.58 -24.45 3.80
N ALA A 18 14.43 -24.66 5.10
CA ALA A 18 14.43 -23.57 6.07
C ALA A 18 15.70 -22.74 5.84
N ILE A 19 15.53 -21.49 5.40
CA ILE A 19 16.66 -20.58 5.19
C ILE A 19 17.16 -20.16 6.56
N ASN A 20 18.33 -20.66 6.95
CA ASN A 20 19.04 -20.18 8.13
C ASN A 20 19.70 -18.83 7.80
N PHE A 21 19.21 -17.74 8.37
CA PHE A 21 19.73 -16.37 8.20
C PHE A 21 21.04 -16.11 8.98
N ASN A 22 21.76 -17.16 9.38
CA ASN A 22 22.85 -17.11 10.36
C ASN A 22 24.14 -16.41 9.89
N VAL A 23 24.18 -15.81 8.69
CA VAL A 23 25.27 -14.91 8.28
C VAL A 23 24.70 -13.75 7.44
N THR A 24 24.21 -12.70 8.09
CA THR A 24 23.83 -11.45 7.42
C THR A 24 24.49 -10.26 8.11
N ASN A 25 25.28 -9.48 7.36
CA ASN A 25 25.97 -8.30 7.88
C ASN A 25 25.01 -7.12 8.08
N LEU A 26 23.95 -7.05 7.27
CA LEU A 26 22.82 -6.14 7.42
C LEU A 26 21.57 -6.92 7.79
N LYS A 27 20.62 -6.27 8.45
CA LYS A 27 19.37 -6.88 8.88
C LYS A 27 18.28 -6.57 7.86
N TYR A 28 17.32 -7.48 7.72
CA TYR A 28 16.08 -7.17 7.03
C TYR A 28 15.42 -5.97 7.72
N PHE A 29 15.02 -4.97 6.93
CA PHE A 29 14.23 -3.85 7.44
C PHE A 29 12.78 -3.95 6.97
N LYS A 30 12.55 -3.93 5.65
CA LYS A 30 11.20 -3.80 5.11
C LYS A 30 11.09 -4.33 3.70
N ASN A 31 9.88 -4.72 3.30
CA ASN A 31 9.55 -5.05 1.92
C ASN A 31 8.28 -4.36 1.45
N TYR A 32 8.13 -4.32 0.13
CA TYR A 32 6.99 -3.76 -0.57
C TYR A 32 6.63 -4.67 -1.74
N PHE A 33 5.34 -4.90 -1.93
CA PHE A 33 4.79 -5.54 -3.11
C PHE A 33 3.84 -4.57 -3.79
N LEU A 34 4.23 -4.12 -4.99
CA LEU A 34 3.54 -3.04 -5.68
C LEU A 34 3.81 -3.05 -7.17
N THR A 35 2.95 -2.38 -7.93
CA THR A 35 3.17 -2.04 -9.33
C THR A 35 3.99 -0.76 -9.40
N GLY A 36 5.31 -0.85 -9.48
CA GLY A 36 6.20 0.31 -9.35
C GLY A 36 7.61 -0.14 -9.00
N ASP A 37 8.42 0.73 -8.41
CA ASP A 37 9.78 0.37 -7.98
C ASP A 37 10.29 1.39 -6.93
N TYR A 38 11.60 1.43 -6.66
CA TYR A 38 12.23 2.46 -5.86
C TYR A 38 12.96 3.55 -6.69
N ALA A 39 13.52 4.55 -6.06
CA ALA A 39 14.49 5.47 -6.64
C ALA A 39 15.47 5.86 -5.56
N THR A 40 16.71 6.15 -5.95
CA THR A 40 17.73 6.57 -4.99
C THR A 40 18.47 7.80 -5.47
N GLY A 41 19.04 8.50 -4.50
CA GLY A 41 19.99 9.58 -4.71
C GLY A 41 20.88 9.69 -3.48
N GLY A 42 22.08 10.26 -3.64
CA GLY A 42 22.95 10.47 -2.51
C GLY A 42 23.98 11.57 -2.73
N VAL A 43 24.65 11.94 -1.65
CA VAL A 43 25.65 13.01 -1.63
C VAL A 43 26.66 12.78 -0.51
N GLY A 44 27.95 12.92 -0.82
CA GLY A 44 29.04 12.92 0.14
C GLY A 44 29.20 14.29 0.79
N MET A 45 29.40 14.32 2.11
CA MET A 45 29.37 15.53 2.94
C MET A 45 30.60 15.67 3.84
N ALA A 46 31.52 14.71 3.80
CA ALA A 46 32.63 14.61 4.74
C ALA A 46 33.45 15.91 4.84
N ALA A 47 33.51 16.48 6.04
CA ALA A 47 34.31 17.67 6.37
C ALA A 47 33.93 18.92 5.55
N THR A 48 32.67 19.02 5.14
CA THR A 48 32.12 20.22 4.46
C THR A 48 31.41 21.16 5.42
N GLY A 49 31.36 20.80 6.71
CA GLY A 49 30.63 21.54 7.73
C GLY A 49 31.13 22.96 7.98
N SER A 50 30.20 23.86 8.23
CA SER A 50 30.47 25.21 8.74
C SER A 50 29.47 25.52 9.85
N GLY A 51 29.96 26.02 10.99
CA GLY A 51 29.12 26.22 12.18
C GLY A 51 28.57 24.91 12.76
N GLY A 52 29.26 23.78 12.57
CA GLY A 52 28.86 22.47 13.09
C GLY A 52 27.85 21.71 12.22
N THR A 53 27.57 22.18 11.00
CA THR A 53 26.60 21.55 10.09
C THR A 53 27.12 21.53 8.65
N ALA A 54 27.08 20.36 8.01
CA ALA A 54 27.24 20.21 6.57
C ALA A 54 25.89 20.33 5.88
N LYS A 55 25.86 21.01 4.72
CA LYS A 55 24.65 21.22 3.93
C LYS A 55 24.87 20.73 2.51
N ALA A 56 23.93 19.96 2.00
CA ALA A 56 23.99 19.43 0.64
C ALA A 56 22.59 19.23 0.06
N ASN A 57 22.53 18.92 -1.23
CA ASN A 57 21.29 18.51 -1.90
C ASN A 57 21.42 17.06 -2.36
N ILE A 58 20.40 16.27 -2.11
CA ILE A 58 20.23 14.93 -2.69
C ILE A 58 19.29 15.05 -3.88
N THR A 59 19.77 14.68 -5.07
CA THR A 59 18.94 14.60 -6.27
C THR A 59 18.43 13.17 -6.42
N VAL A 60 17.10 13.01 -6.44
CA VAL A 60 16.44 11.74 -6.76
C VAL A 60 15.72 11.91 -8.09
N ASP A 61 16.08 11.05 -9.05
CA ASP A 61 15.54 11.02 -10.39
C ASP A 61 14.88 9.65 -10.68
N GLY A 62 14.41 9.43 -11.92
CA GLY A 62 13.92 8.11 -12.36
C GLY A 62 12.52 7.73 -11.90
N ILE A 63 11.85 8.55 -11.09
CA ILE A 63 10.44 8.37 -10.74
C ILE A 63 9.54 8.82 -11.92
N PRO A 64 8.60 8.00 -12.41
CA PRO A 64 7.67 8.44 -13.44
C PRO A 64 6.76 9.59 -12.99
N ALA A 65 6.24 10.39 -13.93
CA ALA A 65 5.17 11.34 -13.62
C ALA A 65 3.92 10.60 -13.11
N ASN A 66 3.18 11.22 -12.20
CA ASN A 66 1.96 10.68 -11.57
C ASN A 66 2.18 9.38 -10.77
N ALA A 67 3.43 9.04 -10.43
CA ALA A 67 3.70 7.97 -9.49
C ALA A 67 3.35 8.45 -8.07
N GLU A 68 2.72 7.57 -7.31
CA GLU A 68 2.42 7.76 -5.91
C GLU A 68 3.62 7.36 -5.06
N ILE A 69 3.97 8.17 -4.07
CA ILE A 69 5.11 7.89 -3.18
C ILE A 69 4.59 7.25 -1.89
N LEU A 70 5.10 6.05 -1.59
CA LEU A 70 4.64 5.24 -0.48
C LEU A 70 5.59 5.28 0.73
N ALA A 71 6.87 5.55 0.51
CA ALA A 71 7.85 5.67 1.57
C ALA A 71 9.08 6.47 1.12
N ALA A 72 9.75 7.11 2.07
CA ALA A 72 11.03 7.76 1.83
C ALA A 72 11.95 7.63 3.06
N TYR A 73 13.10 6.99 2.88
CA TYR A 73 14.06 6.73 3.94
C TYR A 73 15.39 7.44 3.67
N LEU A 74 15.77 8.35 4.57
CA LEU A 74 17.08 8.98 4.57
C LEU A 74 18.04 8.14 5.40
N TYR A 75 19.15 7.71 4.80
CA TYR A 75 20.27 7.04 5.45
C TYR A 75 21.48 7.95 5.48
N TRP A 76 22.21 8.00 6.60
CA TRP A 76 23.48 8.72 6.68
C TRP A 76 24.43 8.09 7.69
N GLU A 77 25.71 8.43 7.54
CA GLU A 77 26.76 8.01 8.44
C GLU A 77 27.48 9.20 9.05
N THR A 78 27.73 9.14 10.35
CA THR A 78 28.51 10.17 11.06
C THR A 78 29.65 9.52 11.84
N LEU A 79 30.89 9.97 11.63
CA LEU A 79 32.00 9.69 12.54
C LEU A 79 31.69 10.33 13.90
N GLY A 80 31.57 9.51 14.94
CA GLY A 80 30.99 9.90 16.23
C GLY A 80 29.47 9.75 16.25
N THR A 81 28.76 10.74 16.78
CA THR A 81 27.29 10.76 16.87
C THR A 81 26.73 11.96 16.11
N GLY A 82 25.56 11.80 15.49
CA GLY A 82 25.00 12.82 14.60
C GLY A 82 23.53 12.58 14.25
N ALA A 83 22.72 12.16 15.24
CA ALA A 83 21.33 11.76 15.00
C ALA A 83 20.41 12.92 14.60
N ALA A 84 20.68 14.15 15.05
CA ALA A 84 19.81 15.30 14.79
C ALA A 84 20.25 16.04 13.52
N GLY A 85 19.31 16.32 12.62
CA GLY A 85 19.57 17.07 11.39
C GLY A 85 18.34 17.79 10.87
N LYS A 86 18.39 18.23 9.61
CA LYS A 86 17.22 18.73 8.89
C LYS A 86 17.11 18.12 7.50
N PHE A 87 15.87 17.90 7.07
CA PHE A 87 15.50 17.53 5.72
C PHE A 87 14.45 18.52 5.21
N ASN A 88 14.73 19.20 4.08
CA ASN A 88 13.95 20.33 3.58
C ASN A 88 13.64 21.39 4.66
N GLY A 89 14.63 21.68 5.51
CA GLY A 89 14.50 22.63 6.62
C GLY A 89 13.67 22.14 7.82
N LYS A 90 13.05 20.96 7.75
CA LYS A 90 12.32 20.33 8.86
C LYS A 90 13.27 19.50 9.71
N ALA A 91 13.15 19.59 11.03
CA ALA A 91 13.99 18.81 11.94
C ALA A 91 13.72 17.32 11.77
N ILE A 92 14.78 16.53 11.74
CA ILE A 92 14.74 15.07 11.71
C ILE A 92 15.59 14.50 12.86
N ALA A 93 15.18 13.34 13.35
CA ALA A 93 15.94 12.55 14.32
C ALA A 93 16.16 11.14 13.77
N GLY A 94 17.43 10.78 13.61
CA GLY A 94 17.85 9.47 13.11
C GLY A 94 17.72 8.38 14.14
N THR A 95 17.09 7.28 13.75
CA THR A 95 17.19 6.02 14.46
C THR A 95 18.59 5.44 14.22
N SER A 96 19.34 5.20 15.28
CA SER A 96 20.67 4.55 15.19
C SER A 96 20.50 3.09 14.78
N LEU A 97 21.07 2.72 13.63
CA LEU A 97 21.10 1.33 13.15
C LEU A 97 22.31 0.55 13.69
N GLY A 98 23.27 1.27 14.29
CA GLY A 98 24.43 0.70 14.97
C GLY A 98 25.62 1.65 14.95
N GLN A 99 26.52 1.47 15.91
CA GLN A 99 27.82 2.14 15.93
C GLN A 99 28.93 1.10 15.80
N VAL A 100 29.75 1.25 14.77
CA VAL A 100 30.82 0.32 14.42
C VAL A 100 32.16 1.05 14.36
N ALA A 101 33.25 0.31 14.14
CA ALA A 101 34.54 0.93 13.83
C ALA A 101 34.39 1.82 12.58
N SER A 102 35.06 2.97 12.55
CA SER A 102 35.09 3.80 11.35
C SER A 102 35.75 3.06 10.17
N PRO A 103 35.46 3.49 8.92
CA PRO A 103 36.11 2.99 7.72
C PRO A 103 37.56 3.53 7.62
N CYS A 104 38.39 3.21 8.60
CA CYS A 104 39.80 3.64 8.72
C CYS A 104 40.01 5.16 8.74
N LEU A 105 38.99 5.89 9.19
CA LEU A 105 39.04 7.32 9.46
C LEU A 105 39.16 7.59 10.97
N VAL A 106 39.61 8.77 11.34
CA VAL A 106 39.47 9.31 12.69
C VAL A 106 38.36 10.35 12.63
N PRO A 107 37.41 10.44 13.58
CA PRO A 107 37.21 9.58 14.76
C PRO A 107 37.01 8.10 14.47
N SER A 108 37.43 7.22 15.39
CA SER A 108 37.55 5.76 15.19
C SER A 108 36.24 4.97 15.20
N LYS A 109 35.11 5.68 15.32
CA LYS A 109 33.76 5.12 15.36
C LYS A 109 32.88 5.86 14.37
N VAL A 110 32.05 5.11 13.67
CA VAL A 110 31.00 5.63 12.79
C VAL A 110 29.65 5.11 13.27
N THR A 111 28.64 5.97 13.29
CA THR A 111 27.26 5.60 13.58
C THR A 111 26.43 5.73 12.31
N VAL A 112 25.66 4.70 11.99
CA VAL A 112 24.72 4.69 10.86
C VAL A 112 23.33 5.05 11.37
N TYR A 113 22.63 5.91 10.64
CA TYR A 113 21.29 6.36 10.98
C TYR A 113 20.31 6.16 9.81
N ARG A 114 19.04 6.01 10.18
CA ARG A 114 17.88 6.08 9.27
C ARG A 114 16.81 7.01 9.82
N ALA A 115 16.16 7.79 8.95
CA ALA A 115 14.94 8.54 9.28
C ALA A 115 13.86 8.31 8.21
N ASP A 116 12.60 8.22 8.64
CA ASP A 116 11.44 8.34 7.74
C ASP A 116 11.18 9.82 7.46
N VAL A 117 11.25 10.19 6.18
CA VAL A 117 11.15 11.56 5.72
C VAL A 117 10.02 11.76 4.71
N LEU A 118 9.09 10.79 4.58
CA LEU A 118 7.97 10.86 3.64
C LEU A 118 7.17 12.16 3.83
N GLN A 119 6.82 12.47 5.08
CA GLN A 119 6.07 13.67 5.47
C GLN A 119 6.82 15.00 5.22
N PHE A 120 8.09 14.94 4.85
CA PHE A 120 8.94 16.10 4.56
C PHE A 120 9.32 16.21 3.08
N LEU A 121 8.86 15.29 2.23
CA LEU A 121 8.96 15.44 0.78
C LEU A 121 8.15 16.68 0.33
N LYS A 122 8.49 17.18 -0.86
CA LYS A 122 7.70 18.24 -1.49
C LYS A 122 6.31 17.70 -1.79
N VAL A 123 5.29 18.55 -1.70
CA VAL A 123 3.91 18.21 -2.04
C VAL A 123 3.55 18.91 -3.35
N SER A 124 3.02 18.17 -4.32
CA SER A 124 2.49 18.65 -5.58
C SER A 124 1.01 18.29 -5.66
N GLY A 125 0.14 19.29 -5.46
CA GLY A 125 -1.31 19.06 -5.26
C GLY A 125 -1.56 18.32 -3.95
N ASP A 126 -2.22 17.17 -4.02
CA ASP A 126 -2.51 16.31 -2.86
C ASP A 126 -1.52 15.13 -2.72
N THR A 127 -0.44 15.11 -3.52
CA THR A 127 0.50 13.99 -3.57
C THR A 127 1.93 14.43 -3.26
N TYR A 128 2.73 13.53 -2.68
CA TYR A 128 4.15 13.77 -2.52
C TYR A 128 4.87 13.72 -3.87
N ASP A 129 5.70 14.71 -4.14
CA ASP A 129 6.68 14.65 -5.22
C ASP A 129 7.95 14.00 -4.68
N GLY A 130 8.26 12.81 -5.21
CA GLY A 130 9.45 12.02 -4.90
C GLY A 130 10.72 12.45 -5.63
N LYS A 131 10.64 13.47 -6.50
CA LYS A 131 11.79 13.99 -7.25
C LYS A 131 12.51 15.10 -6.49
N GLY A 132 13.83 15.00 -6.49
CA GLY A 132 14.74 15.99 -5.92
C GLY A 132 15.03 17.15 -6.89
N PRO A 133 15.78 18.16 -6.44
CA PRO A 133 16.67 18.12 -5.29
C PRO A 133 15.96 18.31 -3.93
N TYR A 134 16.48 17.64 -2.91
CA TYR A 134 16.10 17.78 -1.49
C TYR A 134 17.26 18.27 -0.66
N ALA A 135 17.02 19.29 0.17
CA ALA A 135 18.05 19.86 1.03
C ALA A 135 18.24 19.00 2.28
N VAL A 136 19.48 18.69 2.62
CA VAL A 136 19.86 17.95 3.82
C VAL A 136 20.91 18.74 4.60
N GLU A 137 20.71 18.84 5.92
CA GLU A 137 21.62 19.49 6.86
C GLU A 137 21.95 18.51 7.99
N LEU A 138 23.21 18.11 8.12
CA LEU A 138 23.64 17.08 9.06
C LEU A 138 24.86 17.52 9.88
N PRO A 139 25.06 17.01 11.11
CA PRO A 139 26.16 17.41 11.98
C PRO A 139 27.53 17.12 11.36
N ASP A 140 28.35 18.16 11.23
CA ASP A 140 29.70 18.06 10.67
C ASP A 140 30.56 19.22 11.17
N SER A 141 31.75 18.92 11.68
CA SER A 141 32.67 19.91 12.27
C SER A 141 33.41 20.76 11.22
N GLY A 142 33.39 20.35 9.95
CA GLY A 142 34.26 20.89 8.91
C GLY A 142 35.68 20.31 8.92
N ASN A 143 35.98 19.39 9.83
CA ASN A 143 37.29 18.76 9.94
C ASN A 143 37.15 17.24 10.02
N ILE A 144 37.72 16.53 9.03
CA ILE A 144 37.62 15.07 8.91
C ILE A 144 38.05 14.33 10.18
N SER A 145 38.96 14.89 10.98
CA SER A 145 39.49 14.27 12.21
C SER A 145 38.78 14.68 13.50
N THR A 146 37.74 15.51 13.44
CA THR A 146 37.03 16.03 14.63
C THR A 146 35.54 15.70 14.54
N ALA A 147 35.04 14.85 15.43
CA ALA A 147 33.61 14.53 15.48
C ALA A 147 32.76 15.77 15.81
N PRO A 148 31.51 15.85 15.31
CA PRO A 148 30.91 14.94 14.33
C PRO A 148 31.43 15.18 12.90
N VAL A 149 31.50 14.13 12.07
CA VAL A 149 31.77 14.27 10.62
C VAL A 149 30.79 13.40 9.85
N THR A 150 29.92 13.99 9.06
CA THR A 150 28.95 13.22 8.27
C THR A 150 29.59 12.81 6.96
N LEU A 151 29.80 11.51 6.74
CA LEU A 151 30.46 11.01 5.53
C LEU A 151 29.62 11.29 4.28
N GLY A 152 28.31 11.07 4.39
CA GLY A 152 27.33 11.41 3.37
C GLY A 152 25.95 10.93 3.74
N ALA A 153 25.00 11.13 2.83
CA ALA A 153 23.61 10.74 2.99
C ALA A 153 23.01 10.24 1.67
N SER A 154 22.09 9.27 1.77
CA SER A 154 21.32 8.74 0.64
C SER A 154 19.83 8.73 0.96
N LEU A 155 19.00 9.05 -0.03
CA LEU A 155 17.54 8.93 0.05
C LEU A 155 17.08 7.74 -0.79
N VAL A 156 16.25 6.87 -0.21
CA VAL A 156 15.55 5.79 -0.91
C VAL A 156 14.06 6.13 -0.92
N VAL A 157 13.47 6.28 -2.11
CA VAL A 157 12.06 6.61 -2.31
C VAL A 157 11.35 5.40 -2.93
N ILE A 158 10.29 4.91 -2.31
CA ILE A 158 9.46 3.82 -2.82
C ILE A 158 8.23 4.41 -3.52
N TRP A 159 7.96 4.01 -4.75
CA TRP A 159 6.87 4.58 -5.55
C TRP A 159 6.04 3.49 -6.26
N ARG A 160 4.76 3.82 -6.47
CA ARG A 160 3.77 3.01 -7.17
C ARG A 160 3.24 3.76 -8.38
N LEU A 161 3.02 3.05 -9.48
CA LEU A 161 2.31 3.51 -10.66
C LEU A 161 1.55 2.33 -11.27
N VAL A 162 0.22 2.43 -11.24
CA VAL A 162 -0.69 1.41 -11.76
C VAL A 162 -0.33 1.02 -13.20
N GLY A 163 -0.35 -0.28 -13.50
CA GLY A 163 -0.01 -0.83 -14.81
C GLY A 163 1.48 -1.10 -15.02
N ARG A 164 2.35 -0.77 -14.06
CA ARG A 164 3.74 -1.25 -14.04
C ARG A 164 3.83 -2.71 -13.59
N PRO A 165 4.91 -3.45 -13.92
CA PRO A 165 5.11 -4.81 -13.44
C PRO A 165 5.04 -4.89 -11.91
N TYR A 166 4.48 -5.98 -11.38
CA TYR A 166 4.45 -6.23 -9.94
C TYR A 166 5.85 -6.62 -9.44
N ARG A 167 6.34 -5.92 -8.42
CA ARG A 167 7.70 -6.09 -7.89
C ARG A 167 7.70 -6.33 -6.40
N GLY A 168 8.60 -7.20 -5.97
CA GLY A 168 9.03 -7.31 -4.59
C GLY A 168 10.28 -6.45 -4.38
N ILE A 169 10.16 -5.40 -3.57
CA ILE A 169 11.27 -4.54 -3.13
C ILE A 169 11.61 -4.93 -1.71
N VAL A 170 12.90 -5.10 -1.40
CA VAL A 170 13.39 -5.40 -0.05
C VAL A 170 14.50 -4.44 0.32
N LEU A 171 14.44 -3.93 1.55
CA LEU A 171 15.43 -3.06 2.15
C LEU A 171 16.12 -3.83 3.28
N PHE A 172 17.44 -3.87 3.21
CA PHE A 172 18.30 -4.37 4.27
C PHE A 172 19.13 -3.21 4.80
N ASP A 173 19.17 -3.01 6.11
CA ASP A 173 19.96 -1.93 6.71
C ASP A 173 20.60 -2.32 8.04
N GLY A 174 21.54 -1.51 8.49
CA GLY A 174 22.37 -1.81 9.64
C GLY A 174 23.64 -0.98 9.65
N ALA A 175 24.61 -1.41 10.45
CA ALA A 175 25.94 -0.85 10.48
C ALA A 175 26.97 -1.97 10.41
N PHE A 176 27.71 -2.06 9.31
CA PHE A 176 28.76 -3.07 9.16
C PHE A 176 30.00 -2.49 8.48
N THR A 177 31.16 -2.60 9.12
CA THR A 177 32.42 -2.08 8.57
C THR A 177 33.38 -3.19 8.22
N VAL A 178 33.87 -3.20 6.98
CA VAL A 178 35.04 -3.98 6.56
C VAL A 178 36.30 -3.17 6.82
N ARG A 179 37.33 -3.82 7.38
CA ARG A 179 38.61 -3.19 7.74
C ARG A 179 39.68 -4.25 8.00
N PRO A 180 40.98 -3.91 8.03
CA PRO A 180 42.02 -4.86 8.40
C PRO A 180 41.73 -5.60 9.71
N PRO A 181 42.03 -6.91 9.78
CA PRO A 181 42.60 -7.75 8.72
C PRO A 181 41.55 -8.37 7.76
N ASN A 182 40.26 -8.17 8.00
CA ASN A 182 39.17 -8.86 7.31
C ASN A 182 38.36 -7.90 6.41
N PHE A 183 38.67 -7.93 5.12
CA PHE A 183 37.97 -7.14 4.11
C PHE A 183 36.87 -7.96 3.42
N SER A 184 35.87 -8.41 4.18
CA SER A 184 34.77 -9.21 3.61
C SER A 184 33.41 -8.72 4.09
N PHE A 185 32.56 -8.39 3.13
CA PHE A 185 31.15 -8.16 3.32
C PHE A 185 30.34 -9.28 2.64
N ASN A 186 29.29 -9.79 3.28
CA ASN A 186 28.30 -10.68 2.67
C ASN A 186 26.92 -10.43 3.30
N THR A 187 25.88 -10.36 2.48
CA THR A 187 24.48 -10.30 2.92
C THR A 187 23.62 -11.14 1.99
N ASN A 188 22.79 -12.00 2.60
CA ASN A 188 21.70 -12.71 1.92
C ASN A 188 20.48 -11.78 1.83
N LEU A 189 19.98 -11.58 0.62
CA LEU A 189 18.80 -10.79 0.29
C LEU A 189 17.61 -11.75 0.16
N ALA A 190 16.58 -11.55 0.95
CA ALA A 190 15.36 -12.35 0.97
C ALA A 190 14.15 -11.46 1.27
N GLY A 191 12.94 -12.03 1.22
CA GLY A 191 11.70 -11.31 1.46
C GLY A 191 11.03 -10.77 0.20
N PHE A 192 11.52 -11.12 -1.00
CA PHE A 192 10.84 -10.92 -2.29
C PHE A 192 10.14 -12.20 -2.81
N TYR A 193 10.32 -13.32 -2.09
CA TYR A 193 9.62 -14.61 -2.19
C TYR A 193 9.72 -15.39 -3.51
N GLN A 194 9.43 -14.79 -4.67
CA GLN A 194 9.38 -15.53 -5.93
C GLN A 194 9.60 -14.62 -7.14
N ALA A 195 10.84 -14.56 -7.62
CA ALA A 195 11.20 -13.83 -8.84
C ALA A 195 10.49 -14.40 -10.08
N ALA A 196 10.13 -13.52 -11.02
CA ALA A 196 9.45 -13.85 -12.26
C ALA A 196 10.21 -14.88 -13.12
N THR A 197 9.49 -15.84 -13.70
CA THR A 197 10.07 -16.88 -14.57
C THR A 197 10.46 -16.36 -15.95
N ALA A 198 9.59 -15.56 -16.58
CA ALA A 198 9.76 -15.07 -17.95
C ALA A 198 10.88 -14.02 -18.05
N ASN A 199 11.94 -14.30 -18.82
CA ASN A 199 13.07 -13.38 -19.03
C ASN A 199 12.65 -12.02 -19.59
N ALA A 200 11.57 -11.95 -20.37
CA ALA A 200 11.07 -10.69 -20.93
C ALA A 200 10.50 -9.74 -19.87
N VAL A 201 10.02 -10.30 -18.75
CA VAL A 201 9.33 -9.56 -17.67
C VAL A 201 10.20 -9.47 -16.41
N ARG A 202 11.10 -10.43 -16.19
CA ARG A 202 12.07 -10.39 -15.09
C ARG A 202 13.01 -9.21 -15.30
N LYS A 203 12.94 -8.28 -14.36
CA LYS A 203 13.84 -7.14 -14.21
C LYS A 203 14.25 -7.09 -12.77
N ALA A 204 15.53 -6.92 -12.48
CA ALA A 204 16.04 -6.80 -11.13
C ALA A 204 17.15 -5.76 -11.03
N ARG A 205 17.21 -5.07 -9.90
CA ARG A 205 18.27 -4.10 -9.61
C ARG A 205 18.57 -4.03 -8.13
N MET A 206 19.78 -3.58 -7.83
CA MET A 206 20.31 -3.48 -6.47
C MET A 206 21.04 -2.16 -6.29
N THR A 207 20.79 -1.48 -5.17
CA THR A 207 21.51 -0.28 -4.77
C THR A 207 22.24 -0.51 -3.45
N HIS A 208 23.53 -0.20 -3.41
CA HIS A 208 24.34 -0.16 -2.19
C HIS A 208 24.48 1.28 -1.68
N ILE A 209 24.33 1.47 -0.36
CA ILE A 209 24.62 2.72 0.34
C ILE A 209 25.79 2.49 1.29
N VAL A 210 26.94 3.10 0.98
CA VAL A 210 28.22 2.78 1.60
C VAL A 210 29.02 4.05 1.91
N GLY A 211 29.50 4.17 3.14
CA GLY A 211 30.47 5.18 3.56
C GLY A 211 31.92 4.69 3.49
N GLY A 212 32.85 5.64 3.44
CA GLY A 212 34.29 5.37 3.38
C GLY A 212 34.86 5.27 1.96
N GLY A 213 34.03 5.33 0.92
CA GLY A 213 34.45 5.24 -0.48
C GLY A 213 35.46 6.31 -0.93
N GLN A 214 36.49 5.91 -1.67
CA GLN A 214 37.56 6.78 -2.16
C GLN A 214 38.06 6.30 -3.52
N ALA A 215 38.67 7.20 -4.30
CA ALA A 215 39.17 6.87 -5.64
C ALA A 215 40.21 5.72 -5.66
N ASN A 216 40.92 5.51 -4.55
CA ASN A 216 41.91 4.46 -4.38
C ASN A 216 41.37 3.17 -3.74
N VAL A 217 40.06 3.09 -3.46
CA VAL A 217 39.42 1.89 -2.92
C VAL A 217 39.59 0.74 -3.89
N LYS A 218 40.08 -0.39 -3.38
CA LYS A 218 40.18 -1.63 -4.14
C LYS A 218 39.31 -2.68 -3.46
N SER A 219 38.19 -2.98 -4.09
CA SER A 219 37.27 -4.05 -3.69
C SER A 219 36.58 -4.61 -4.92
N ASN A 220 36.33 -5.90 -4.91
CA ASN A 220 35.42 -6.54 -5.84
C ASN A 220 34.02 -6.52 -5.23
N LEU A 221 33.01 -6.30 -6.07
CA LEU A 221 31.60 -6.43 -5.70
C LEU A 221 30.98 -7.58 -6.48
N TYR A 222 30.20 -8.40 -5.79
CA TYR A 222 29.57 -9.58 -6.37
C TYR A 222 28.07 -9.62 -6.10
N PHE A 223 27.35 -10.26 -7.00
CA PHE A 223 25.96 -10.66 -6.85
C PHE A 223 25.79 -12.11 -7.28
N ASN A 224 25.21 -12.94 -6.41
CA ASN A 224 25.11 -14.39 -6.61
C ASN A 224 26.45 -15.05 -7.02
N GLY A 225 27.55 -14.58 -6.43
CA GLY A 225 28.91 -15.05 -6.70
C GLY A 225 29.51 -14.57 -8.03
N LYS A 226 28.77 -13.83 -8.86
CA LYS A 226 29.27 -13.21 -10.09
C LYS A 226 29.77 -11.80 -9.82
N VAL A 227 30.85 -11.42 -10.50
CA VAL A 227 31.45 -10.08 -10.36
C VAL A 227 30.52 -9.04 -11.00
N LEU A 228 30.07 -8.07 -10.21
CA LEU A 228 29.38 -6.87 -10.70
C LEU A 228 30.37 -5.79 -11.12
N GLU A 229 31.34 -5.50 -10.25
CA GLU A 229 32.43 -4.58 -10.54
C GLU A 229 33.72 -5.13 -9.94
N ALA A 230 34.76 -5.19 -10.78
CA ALA A 230 36.10 -5.59 -10.37
C ALA A 230 36.92 -4.35 -10.00
N THR A 231 37.75 -4.48 -8.97
CA THR A 231 38.83 -3.53 -8.67
C THR A 231 38.39 -2.08 -8.39
N GLY A 232 37.33 -1.91 -7.59
CA GLY A 232 37.05 -0.66 -6.87
C GLY A 232 35.67 -0.08 -7.07
N ALA A 233 34.59 -0.77 -6.70
CA ALA A 233 33.23 -0.25 -6.86
C ALA A 233 32.99 1.10 -6.14
N PHE A 234 33.49 1.26 -4.92
CA PHE A 234 33.15 2.36 -4.01
C PHE A 234 34.16 3.51 -4.09
N LYS A 235 34.02 4.35 -5.13
CA LYS A 235 35.01 5.41 -5.48
C LYS A 235 34.76 6.76 -4.78
N GLY A 236 33.67 6.92 -4.04
CA GLY A 236 33.24 8.21 -3.51
C GLY A 236 32.75 9.16 -4.63
N ALA A 237 32.01 8.64 -5.61
CA ALA A 237 31.65 9.39 -6.82
C ALA A 237 30.64 10.53 -6.55
N LEU A 238 29.88 10.43 -5.46
CA LEU A 238 28.88 11.43 -5.06
C LEU A 238 29.44 12.48 -4.07
N GLY A 239 30.76 12.48 -3.87
CA GLY A 239 31.47 13.28 -2.87
C GLY A 239 32.41 12.39 -2.05
N LYS A 240 33.37 13.01 -1.36
CA LYS A 240 34.38 12.26 -0.58
C LYS A 240 33.69 11.33 0.42
N HIS A 241 34.11 10.06 0.46
CA HIS A 241 33.69 9.05 1.45
C HIS A 241 32.23 8.59 1.37
N TRP A 242 31.54 8.76 0.24
CA TRP A 242 30.16 8.31 0.11
C TRP A 242 29.81 7.78 -1.27
N ASP A 243 29.10 6.64 -1.30
CA ASP A 243 28.65 5.99 -2.50
C ASP A 243 27.19 5.52 -2.39
N THR A 244 26.40 5.82 -3.42
CA THR A 244 25.05 5.31 -3.68
C THR A 244 25.09 4.67 -5.06
N LEU A 245 25.31 3.36 -5.13
CA LEU A 245 25.61 2.67 -6.40
C LEU A 245 24.51 1.70 -6.76
N GLU A 246 23.86 1.97 -7.89
CA GLU A 246 22.82 1.12 -8.47
C GLU A 246 23.40 0.21 -9.58
N TYR A 247 22.99 -1.06 -9.58
CA TYR A 247 23.35 -2.07 -10.57
C TYR A 247 22.10 -2.75 -11.11
N ASP A 248 22.03 -2.95 -12.42
CA ASP A 248 21.12 -3.93 -13.03
C ASP A 248 21.69 -5.33 -12.76
N VAL A 249 20.92 -6.16 -12.07
CA VAL A 249 21.29 -7.54 -11.71
C VAL A 249 20.34 -8.56 -12.33
N THR A 250 19.54 -8.15 -13.32
CA THR A 250 18.50 -8.97 -13.96
C THR A 250 19.02 -10.30 -14.47
N ALA A 251 20.19 -10.30 -15.12
CA ALA A 251 20.78 -11.49 -15.73
C ALA A 251 21.18 -12.56 -14.70
N ASP A 252 21.35 -12.15 -13.44
CA ASP A 252 21.92 -12.97 -12.38
C ASP A 252 20.91 -13.35 -11.30
N VAL A 253 19.65 -12.95 -11.47
CA VAL A 253 18.51 -13.45 -10.68
C VAL A 253 17.90 -14.66 -11.40
N PRO A 254 17.98 -15.88 -10.82
CA PRO A 254 17.33 -17.05 -11.38
C PRO A 254 15.80 -16.92 -11.39
N ALA A 255 15.15 -17.62 -12.32
CA ALA A 255 13.70 -17.82 -12.28
C ALA A 255 13.29 -18.52 -10.96
N ASN A 256 12.15 -18.12 -10.38
CA ASN A 256 11.64 -18.63 -9.10
C ASN A 256 12.57 -18.41 -7.89
N ALA A 257 13.60 -17.56 -8.01
CA ALA A 257 14.44 -17.26 -6.86
C ALA A 257 13.60 -16.65 -5.73
N SER A 258 13.84 -17.10 -4.50
CA SER A 258 13.25 -16.55 -3.27
C SER A 258 14.27 -15.76 -2.43
N SER A 259 15.55 -15.90 -2.79
CA SER A 259 16.68 -15.18 -2.22
C SER A 259 17.75 -14.90 -3.28
N ALA A 260 18.64 -13.97 -2.95
CA ALA A 260 19.86 -13.65 -3.67
C ALA A 260 20.96 -13.32 -2.67
N SER A 261 22.20 -13.19 -3.11
CA SER A 261 23.32 -12.81 -2.23
C SER A 261 24.14 -11.71 -2.87
N THR A 262 24.70 -10.85 -2.03
CA THR A 262 25.71 -9.88 -2.45
C THR A 262 26.87 -9.88 -1.47
N SER A 263 28.07 -9.77 -2.02
CA SER A 263 29.30 -9.76 -1.23
C SER A 263 30.29 -8.78 -1.81
N SER A 264 31.21 -8.33 -0.96
CA SER A 264 32.36 -7.57 -1.40
C SER A 264 33.61 -8.10 -0.70
N ASP A 265 34.70 -8.23 -1.45
CA ASP A 265 35.98 -8.62 -0.88
C ASP A 265 37.18 -7.93 -1.50
N ALA A 266 38.29 -8.01 -0.79
CA ALA A 266 39.62 -7.61 -1.27
C ALA A 266 40.54 -8.81 -1.54
N LYS A 267 40.00 -10.04 -1.67
CA LYS A 267 40.79 -11.28 -1.66
C LYS A 267 41.72 -11.43 -2.87
N ALA A 268 41.37 -10.81 -4.00
CA ALA A 268 42.19 -10.78 -5.20
C ALA A 268 43.32 -9.73 -5.16
N LEU A 269 43.46 -9.00 -4.04
CA LEU A 269 44.43 -7.92 -3.89
C LEU A 269 45.61 -8.35 -3.01
N PRO A 270 46.81 -7.78 -3.20
CA PRO A 270 47.96 -8.07 -2.33
C PRO A 270 47.62 -7.86 -0.84
N PRO A 271 48.28 -8.56 0.10
CA PRO A 271 48.09 -8.33 1.53
C PRO A 271 48.23 -6.85 1.89
N GLY A 272 47.21 -6.28 2.54
CA GLY A 272 47.12 -4.83 2.83
C GLY A 272 46.49 -3.98 1.72
N GLY A 273 45.95 -4.61 0.66
CA GLY A 273 45.40 -3.95 -0.52
C GLY A 273 43.89 -3.67 -0.49
N GLY A 274 43.16 -4.00 0.58
CA GLY A 274 41.73 -3.70 0.73
C GLY A 274 41.48 -2.34 1.38
N ASP A 275 40.37 -1.70 1.04
CA ASP A 275 39.96 -0.44 1.66
C ASP A 275 38.85 -0.65 2.72
N CYS A 276 38.71 0.32 3.60
CA CYS A 276 37.77 0.27 4.69
C CYS A 276 36.45 0.92 4.28
N LEU A 277 35.35 0.19 4.41
CA LEU A 277 34.03 0.61 3.97
C LEU A 277 33.00 0.28 5.04
N THR A 278 31.99 1.14 5.17
CA THR A 278 30.88 0.92 6.08
C THR A 278 29.59 0.81 5.26
N TRP A 279 28.89 -0.32 5.36
CA TRP A 279 27.57 -0.48 4.74
C TRP A 279 26.49 0.03 5.68
N ALA A 280 25.65 0.91 5.13
CA ALA A 280 24.46 1.42 5.80
C ALA A 280 23.18 0.68 5.36
N ALA A 281 23.01 0.49 4.05
CA ALA A 281 21.81 -0.13 3.51
C ALA A 281 22.03 -0.76 2.12
N ILE A 282 21.13 -1.67 1.76
CA ILE A 282 20.97 -2.25 0.44
C ILE A 282 19.48 -2.24 0.09
N ALA A 283 19.13 -1.70 -1.07
CA ALA A 283 17.80 -1.83 -1.67
C ALA A 283 17.89 -2.84 -2.82
N PHE A 284 17.05 -3.86 -2.83
CA PHE A 284 16.94 -4.82 -3.93
C PHE A 284 15.50 -4.89 -4.41
N SER A 285 15.30 -5.00 -5.72
CA SER A 285 13.98 -5.06 -6.33
C SER A 285 14.00 -6.03 -7.48
N THR A 286 13.01 -6.92 -7.56
CA THR A 286 12.81 -7.82 -8.70
C THR A 286 11.33 -7.88 -9.08
N THR A 287 11.04 -8.10 -10.35
CA THR A 287 9.68 -8.50 -10.77
C THR A 287 9.36 -9.86 -10.13
N VAL A 288 8.15 -10.00 -9.62
CA VAL A 288 7.65 -11.20 -8.92
C VAL A 288 6.46 -11.81 -9.66
N GLN A 289 6.05 -13.01 -9.27
CA GLN A 289 4.92 -13.73 -9.88
C GLN A 289 3.62 -13.41 -9.16
N ASP A 290 2.62 -13.06 -9.95
CA ASP A 290 1.25 -12.72 -9.58
C ASP A 290 0.43 -12.91 -10.87
N ALA A 291 -0.03 -14.15 -11.08
CA ALA A 291 -0.56 -14.61 -12.36
C ALA A 291 -1.94 -14.03 -12.69
N ASP A 292 -2.79 -13.81 -11.69
CA ASP A 292 -4.14 -13.26 -11.83
C ASP A 292 -4.26 -11.76 -11.50
N LYS A 293 -3.18 -11.15 -10.98
CA LYS A 293 -3.01 -9.71 -10.77
C LYS A 293 -3.87 -9.15 -9.63
N ASP A 294 -4.04 -9.91 -8.56
CA ASP A 294 -4.70 -9.44 -7.35
C ASP A 294 -3.73 -8.85 -6.31
N GLY A 295 -2.42 -9.01 -6.51
CA GLY A 295 -1.38 -8.53 -5.60
C GLY A 295 -0.94 -9.56 -4.56
N LEU A 296 -1.50 -10.77 -4.56
CA LEU A 296 -0.95 -11.91 -3.87
C LEU A 296 0.07 -12.58 -4.78
N LEU A 297 1.16 -13.09 -4.20
CA LEU A 297 2.14 -13.83 -5.00
C LEU A 297 1.68 -15.26 -5.18
N ASP A 298 1.89 -15.83 -6.37
CA ASP A 298 1.58 -17.24 -6.67
C ASP A 298 2.10 -18.18 -5.58
N THR A 299 3.32 -17.94 -5.08
CA THR A 299 3.91 -18.76 -4.00
C THR A 299 3.21 -18.61 -2.66
N TRP A 300 2.59 -17.46 -2.36
CA TRP A 300 1.83 -17.27 -1.13
C TRP A 300 0.52 -18.04 -1.19
N GLU A 301 -0.12 -18.04 -2.35
CA GLU A 301 -1.37 -18.75 -2.59
C GLU A 301 -1.18 -20.26 -2.66
N ASP A 302 -0.04 -20.72 -3.17
CA ASP A 302 0.30 -22.15 -3.22
C ASP A 302 0.86 -22.68 -1.89
N ASN A 303 1.66 -21.90 -1.16
CA ASN A 303 2.50 -22.40 -0.06
C ASN A 303 2.35 -21.62 1.26
N GLY A 304 1.49 -20.61 1.30
CA GLY A 304 1.29 -19.73 2.44
C GLY A 304 2.28 -18.56 2.51
N PHE A 305 1.93 -17.58 3.35
CA PHE A 305 2.69 -16.36 3.57
C PHE A 305 3.35 -16.35 4.96
N ARG A 306 4.58 -15.83 5.02
CA ARG A 306 5.33 -15.62 6.26
C ARG A 306 6.00 -14.25 6.23
N ASP A 307 5.56 -13.36 7.11
CA ASP A 307 6.10 -12.01 7.17
C ASP A 307 7.49 -11.95 7.82
N MET A 308 8.34 -11.10 7.25
CA MET A 308 9.75 -10.96 7.60
C MET A 308 10.03 -9.75 8.52
N GLU A 309 9.13 -8.76 8.60
CA GLU A 309 9.45 -7.47 9.26
C GLU A 309 9.63 -7.53 10.77
N ARG A 310 9.17 -8.60 11.42
CA ARG A 310 9.36 -8.77 12.87
C ARG A 310 9.96 -10.12 13.24
N THR A 311 10.66 -10.76 12.31
CA THR A 311 11.29 -12.06 12.57
C THR A 311 12.77 -12.01 12.26
N THR A 312 13.58 -12.67 13.08
CA THR A 312 15.01 -12.92 12.78
C THR A 312 15.17 -14.11 11.83
N SER A 313 14.07 -14.79 11.49
CA SER A 313 14.03 -15.92 10.57
C SER A 313 12.62 -16.16 10.01
N GLN A 314 12.53 -16.30 8.69
CA GLN A 314 11.34 -16.76 7.98
C GLN A 314 10.83 -18.12 8.49
N ALA A 315 11.73 -18.99 8.95
CA ALA A 315 11.37 -20.34 9.38
C ALA A 315 10.51 -20.36 10.67
N THR A 316 10.59 -19.31 11.49
CA THR A 316 9.87 -19.22 12.78
C THR A 316 8.69 -18.25 12.75
N ALA A 317 8.50 -17.50 11.66
CA ALA A 317 7.38 -16.58 11.50
C ALA A 317 6.04 -17.32 11.44
N PRO A 318 4.96 -16.85 12.10
CA PRO A 318 3.63 -17.43 11.96
C PRO A 318 3.22 -17.48 10.49
N MET A 319 2.83 -18.67 10.02
CA MET A 319 2.42 -18.90 8.64
C MET A 319 0.93 -18.63 8.49
N LEU A 320 0.59 -17.89 7.46
CA LEU A 320 -0.78 -17.72 7.00
C LEU A 320 -0.98 -18.64 5.79
N ASP A 321 -1.77 -19.70 5.94
CA ASP A 321 -1.97 -20.73 4.91
C ASP A 321 -3.05 -20.30 3.91
N LEU A 322 -2.70 -19.45 2.95
CA LEU A 322 -3.65 -18.91 1.98
C LEU A 322 -4.30 -20.01 1.13
N LYS A 323 -3.56 -21.09 0.82
CA LYS A 323 -4.13 -22.22 0.08
C LYS A 323 -5.26 -22.88 0.85
N ALA A 324 -5.05 -23.15 2.14
CA ALA A 324 -6.08 -23.72 2.99
C ALA A 324 -7.25 -22.75 3.22
N MET A 325 -6.99 -21.45 3.18
CA MET A 325 -8.04 -20.42 3.24
C MET A 325 -8.84 -20.29 1.94
N GLY A 326 -8.34 -20.86 0.83
CA GLY A 326 -9.06 -20.95 -0.44
C GLY A 326 -8.49 -20.10 -1.57
N ALA A 327 -7.28 -19.52 -1.41
CA ALA A 327 -6.63 -18.76 -2.45
C ALA A 327 -6.29 -19.60 -3.69
N ASP A 328 -6.31 -18.96 -4.85
CA ASP A 328 -6.15 -19.58 -6.17
C ASP A 328 -5.51 -18.61 -7.15
N LYS A 329 -4.20 -18.75 -7.37
CA LYS A 329 -3.38 -17.94 -8.31
C LYS A 329 -3.87 -17.78 -9.75
N ALA A 330 -4.92 -18.52 -10.12
CA ALA A 330 -5.59 -18.38 -11.42
C ALA A 330 -6.83 -17.49 -11.36
N LYS A 331 -7.19 -16.96 -10.18
CA LYS A 331 -8.40 -16.23 -9.87
C LYS A 331 -8.14 -15.25 -8.73
N ARG A 332 -8.28 -13.97 -9.08
CA ARG A 332 -8.15 -12.87 -8.14
C ARG A 332 -8.87 -13.13 -6.83
N ASP A 333 -8.11 -13.06 -5.74
CA ASP A 333 -8.56 -13.17 -4.38
C ASP A 333 -8.58 -11.81 -3.67
N LEU A 334 -9.45 -11.70 -2.69
CA LEU A 334 -9.54 -10.53 -1.83
C LEU A 334 -9.79 -10.99 -0.40
N PHE A 335 -8.86 -10.70 0.49
CA PHE A 335 -8.98 -11.04 1.90
C PHE A 335 -9.39 -9.81 2.71
N ILE A 336 -10.38 -9.98 3.59
CA ILE A 336 -10.88 -8.92 4.45
C ILE A 336 -11.00 -9.44 5.87
N GLU A 337 -10.36 -8.75 6.82
CA GLU A 337 -10.56 -8.98 8.25
C GLU A 337 -11.59 -8.00 8.77
N ILE A 338 -12.56 -8.50 9.52
CA ILE A 338 -13.66 -7.74 10.06
C ILE A 338 -13.70 -7.92 11.57
N ASP A 339 -13.29 -6.88 12.28
CA ASP A 339 -13.58 -6.73 13.71
C ASP A 339 -14.89 -5.98 13.88
N TRP A 340 -15.62 -6.29 14.95
CA TRP A 340 -16.89 -5.61 15.24
C TRP A 340 -17.01 -5.24 16.70
N MET A 341 -17.68 -4.13 16.95
CA MET A 341 -17.98 -3.65 18.29
C MET A 341 -19.30 -4.22 18.81
N LYS A 342 -19.37 -4.39 20.13
CA LYS A 342 -20.59 -4.80 20.80
C LYS A 342 -20.80 -4.07 22.13
N ALA A 343 -22.04 -3.68 22.35
CA ALA A 343 -22.54 -3.12 23.60
C ALA A 343 -23.57 -4.05 24.25
N ALA A 344 -24.11 -3.64 25.40
CA ALA A 344 -25.10 -4.44 26.11
C ALA A 344 -26.45 -4.54 25.39
N ASP A 345 -26.81 -3.53 24.61
CA ASP A 345 -28.12 -3.38 23.95
C ASP A 345 -28.09 -3.59 22.43
N HIS A 346 -26.92 -3.71 21.81
CA HIS A 346 -26.78 -3.95 20.37
C HIS A 346 -25.40 -4.54 20.00
N ASP A 347 -25.32 -5.11 18.79
CA ASP A 347 -24.16 -5.87 18.28
C ASP A 347 -23.90 -5.47 16.82
N HIS A 348 -22.70 -4.95 16.52
CA HIS A 348 -22.31 -4.54 15.16
C HIS A 348 -21.74 -5.69 14.32
N LYS A 349 -21.84 -6.94 14.78
CA LYS A 349 -21.50 -8.10 13.95
C LYS A 349 -22.31 -8.05 12.64
N PRO A 350 -21.70 -8.34 11.47
CA PRO A 350 -22.43 -8.38 10.21
C PRO A 350 -23.70 -9.25 10.31
N VAL A 351 -24.85 -8.69 9.90
CA VAL A 351 -26.11 -9.42 10.00
C VAL A 351 -26.15 -10.58 9.02
N ALA A 352 -26.99 -11.57 9.31
CA ALA A 352 -27.09 -12.79 8.51
C ALA A 352 -27.32 -12.48 7.01
N GLY A 353 -26.41 -12.98 6.17
CA GLY A 353 -26.45 -12.84 4.71
C GLY A 353 -25.85 -11.54 4.15
N ALA A 354 -25.47 -10.56 4.99
CA ALA A 354 -24.83 -9.33 4.51
C ALA A 354 -23.50 -9.62 3.80
N LEU A 355 -22.62 -10.44 4.41
CA LEU A 355 -21.36 -10.83 3.77
C LEU A 355 -21.58 -11.70 2.52
N THR A 356 -22.62 -12.53 2.49
CA THR A 356 -22.96 -13.33 1.29
C THR A 356 -23.35 -12.42 0.11
N ASP A 357 -24.15 -11.40 0.35
CA ASP A 357 -24.54 -10.46 -0.72
C ASP A 357 -23.40 -9.55 -1.13
N PHE A 358 -22.57 -9.10 -0.17
CA PHE A 358 -21.35 -8.35 -0.44
C PHE A 358 -20.41 -9.14 -1.36
N THR A 359 -20.07 -10.37 -1.00
CA THR A 359 -19.17 -11.24 -1.78
C THR A 359 -19.73 -11.57 -3.17
N LYS A 360 -21.07 -11.62 -3.32
CA LYS A 360 -21.71 -11.87 -4.61
C LYS A 360 -21.37 -10.83 -5.68
N ALA A 361 -21.25 -9.55 -5.32
CA ALA A 361 -20.91 -8.47 -6.26
C ALA A 361 -19.54 -8.69 -6.95
N PHE A 362 -18.62 -9.38 -6.26
CA PHE A 362 -17.28 -9.71 -6.76
C PHE A 362 -17.26 -11.01 -7.57
N GLY A 363 -18.10 -11.98 -7.19
CA GLY A 363 -18.19 -13.26 -7.90
C GLY A 363 -18.56 -13.10 -9.38
N ASP A 364 -19.41 -12.13 -9.70
CA ASP A 364 -19.80 -11.79 -11.08
C ASP A 364 -18.60 -11.25 -11.91
N GLN A 365 -17.52 -10.83 -11.24
CA GLN A 365 -16.24 -10.40 -11.83
C GLN A 365 -15.14 -11.47 -11.74
N ASN A 366 -15.47 -12.71 -11.37
CA ASN A 366 -14.49 -13.78 -11.12
C ASN A 366 -13.41 -13.34 -10.11
N ILE A 367 -13.85 -12.69 -9.02
CA ILE A 367 -13.03 -12.38 -7.85
C ILE A 367 -13.58 -13.21 -6.69
N ILE A 368 -12.71 -13.94 -5.99
CA ILE A 368 -13.05 -14.67 -4.78
C ILE A 368 -12.80 -13.75 -3.59
N VAL A 369 -13.78 -13.66 -2.70
CA VAL A 369 -13.66 -12.82 -1.51
C VAL A 369 -13.71 -13.68 -0.27
N HIS A 370 -12.69 -13.51 0.57
CA HIS A 370 -12.45 -14.24 1.81
C HIS A 370 -12.63 -13.30 3.01
N THR A 371 -13.75 -13.43 3.71
CA THR A 371 -14.05 -12.63 4.91
C THR A 371 -13.65 -13.38 6.17
N ASP A 372 -12.89 -12.73 7.06
CA ASP A 372 -12.49 -13.23 8.38
C ASP A 372 -13.23 -12.46 9.48
N ILE A 373 -14.19 -13.11 10.12
CA ILE A 373 -14.90 -12.65 11.33
C ILE A 373 -14.60 -13.57 12.53
N GLY A 374 -13.46 -14.27 12.51
CA GLY A 374 -13.11 -15.24 13.55
C GLY A 374 -13.88 -16.56 13.48
N GLN A 375 -14.43 -16.92 12.31
CA GLN A 375 -15.35 -18.05 12.17
C GLN A 375 -14.70 -19.44 12.20
N SER A 376 -13.37 -19.56 12.15
CA SER A 376 -12.68 -20.86 12.16
C SER A 376 -11.23 -20.76 12.63
N ALA A 377 -10.53 -21.90 12.73
CA ALA A 377 -9.11 -21.91 13.05
C ALA A 377 -8.24 -21.24 11.95
N LEU A 378 -8.69 -21.28 10.68
CA LEU A 378 -8.02 -20.64 9.54
C LEU A 378 -8.38 -19.15 9.42
N PHE A 379 -9.64 -18.84 9.69
CA PHE A 379 -10.18 -17.48 9.72
C PHE A 379 -10.40 -17.07 11.18
N ASN A 380 -9.30 -16.74 11.84
CA ASN A 380 -9.24 -16.47 13.27
C ASN A 380 -8.80 -15.03 13.58
N GLY A 381 -8.76 -14.16 12.57
CA GLY A 381 -8.30 -12.77 12.67
C GLY A 381 -9.36 -11.83 13.22
N GLY A 382 -10.57 -11.87 12.67
CA GLY A 382 -11.66 -11.01 13.12
C GLY A 382 -12.15 -11.37 14.53
N GLU A 383 -12.45 -10.38 15.36
CA GLU A 383 -12.94 -10.60 16.72
C GLU A 383 -13.98 -9.57 17.21
N GLU A 384 -14.73 -9.95 18.25
CA GLU A 384 -15.65 -9.07 18.97
C GLU A 384 -14.83 -8.14 19.88
N LEU A 385 -15.05 -6.83 19.73
CA LEU A 385 -14.42 -5.80 20.54
C LEU A 385 -15.45 -5.11 21.44
N ALA A 386 -15.02 -4.67 22.61
CA ALA A 386 -15.84 -3.82 23.45
C ALA A 386 -16.12 -2.50 22.71
N GLU A 387 -17.39 -2.10 22.65
CA GLU A 387 -17.78 -0.90 21.93
C GLU A 387 -17.17 0.38 22.51
N GLN A 388 -16.71 1.24 21.60
CA GLN A 388 -16.45 2.65 21.88
C GLN A 388 -17.55 3.50 21.24
N ALA A 389 -17.95 4.57 21.93
CA ALA A 389 -19.03 5.43 21.45
C ALA A 389 -18.74 6.05 20.08
N SER A 390 -17.47 6.33 19.79
CA SER A 390 -16.98 6.82 18.50
C SER A 390 -15.50 6.46 18.32
N VAL A 391 -15.10 6.16 17.08
CA VAL A 391 -13.70 5.84 16.71
C VAL A 391 -13.18 6.85 15.69
N GLY A 392 -12.08 7.53 16.03
CA GLY A 392 -11.42 8.45 15.10
C GLY A 392 -10.77 7.73 13.92
N MET A 393 -11.01 8.22 12.70
CA MET A 393 -10.31 7.71 11.50
C MET A 393 -8.79 7.93 11.60
N LYS A 394 -8.00 7.07 10.94
CA LYS A 394 -6.54 7.03 11.01
C LYS A 394 -6.01 6.68 12.40
N GLY A 395 -5.68 7.67 13.23
CA GLY A 395 -4.98 7.46 14.50
C GLY A 395 -5.78 6.61 15.50
N GLY A 396 -7.10 6.79 15.55
CA GLY A 396 -7.99 5.99 16.38
C GLY A 396 -8.05 4.54 15.89
N LEU A 397 -8.27 4.34 14.60
CA LEU A 397 -8.28 3.00 13.97
C LEU A 397 -6.95 2.26 14.11
N GLU A 398 -5.82 2.96 13.93
CA GLU A 398 -4.48 2.39 14.17
C GLU A 398 -4.28 2.00 15.65
N SER A 399 -4.87 2.75 16.58
CA SER A 399 -4.83 2.38 17.99
C SER A 399 -5.64 1.11 18.26
N ILE A 400 -6.78 0.92 17.59
CA ILE A 400 -7.57 -0.33 17.64
C ILE A 400 -6.76 -1.49 17.06
N LYS A 401 -6.25 -1.36 15.83
CA LYS A 401 -5.47 -2.42 15.16
C LYS A 401 -4.28 -2.89 15.99
N ASN A 402 -3.60 -1.97 16.65
CA ASN A 402 -2.39 -2.26 17.44
C ASN A 402 -2.68 -2.68 18.89
N ALA A 403 -3.90 -2.50 19.40
CA ALA A 403 -4.28 -2.96 20.73
C ALA A 403 -4.40 -4.49 20.77
N ASN A 404 -4.14 -5.07 21.94
CA ASN A 404 -4.41 -6.50 22.17
C ASN A 404 -5.89 -6.70 22.46
N GLY A 405 -6.57 -7.46 21.59
CA GLY A 405 -7.97 -7.83 21.73
C GLY A 405 -8.19 -8.95 22.75
N PRO A 406 -9.46 -9.35 22.93
CA PRO A 406 -9.83 -10.49 23.77
C PRO A 406 -9.07 -11.79 23.47
N ALA A 407 -8.61 -12.00 22.23
CA ALA A 407 -7.78 -13.14 21.85
C ALA A 407 -6.34 -13.10 22.42
N GLY A 408 -5.94 -12.06 23.16
CA GLY A 408 -4.61 -11.93 23.77
C GLY A 408 -3.49 -11.64 22.76
N ARG A 409 -3.86 -11.23 21.55
CA ARG A 409 -3.00 -10.82 20.44
C ARG A 409 -3.48 -9.47 19.93
N ARG A 410 -2.68 -8.79 19.10
CA ARG A 410 -3.18 -7.60 18.42
C ARG A 410 -4.40 -7.95 17.57
N ASN A 411 -5.35 -7.03 17.54
CA ASN A 411 -6.54 -7.10 16.70
C ASN A 411 -6.12 -7.41 15.25
N PHE A 412 -5.25 -6.56 14.67
CA PHE A 412 -4.65 -6.80 13.35
C PHE A 412 -3.18 -7.26 13.45
N GLN A 413 -2.91 -8.49 13.02
CA GLN A 413 -1.56 -9.10 13.10
C GLN A 413 -0.65 -8.65 11.95
N ASP A 414 0.68 -8.57 12.19
CA ASP A 414 1.63 -8.04 11.19
C ASP A 414 1.66 -8.92 9.93
N ASN A 415 1.55 -10.24 10.09
CA ASN A 415 1.54 -11.19 8.98
C ASN A 415 0.29 -11.13 8.10
N ARG A 416 -0.62 -10.17 8.33
CA ARG A 416 -1.87 -10.00 7.57
C ARG A 416 -1.88 -8.74 6.71
N ARG A 417 -0.99 -7.78 6.96
CA ARG A 417 -0.97 -6.46 6.31
C ARG A 417 -0.75 -6.39 4.80
N PHE A 418 -0.21 -7.45 4.18
CA PHE A 418 -0.07 -7.53 2.72
C PHE A 418 -1.23 -8.28 2.07
N ILE A 419 -2.04 -8.96 2.87
CA ILE A 419 -3.04 -9.91 2.39
C ILE A 419 -4.43 -9.36 2.65
N PHE A 420 -4.68 -8.89 3.88
CA PHE A 420 -5.99 -8.47 4.35
C PHE A 420 -6.17 -6.95 4.26
N HIS A 421 -7.31 -6.54 3.74
CA HIS A 421 -7.93 -5.27 4.07
C HIS A 421 -8.56 -5.35 5.45
N TYR A 422 -8.42 -4.31 6.27
CA TYR A 422 -8.99 -4.29 7.62
C TYR A 422 -10.27 -3.46 7.66
N SER A 423 -11.35 -4.02 8.21
CA SER A 423 -12.63 -3.35 8.39
C SER A 423 -13.03 -3.39 9.86
N LEU A 424 -13.28 -2.24 10.47
CA LEU A 424 -13.86 -2.14 11.80
C LEU A 424 -15.35 -1.79 11.70
N TRP A 425 -16.22 -2.60 12.27
CA TRP A 425 -17.65 -2.32 12.37
C TRP A 425 -17.94 -1.71 13.75
N ALA A 426 -18.02 -0.40 13.79
CA ALA A 426 -18.15 0.43 14.99
C ALA A 426 -19.56 1.01 15.16
N HIS A 427 -19.82 1.61 16.32
CA HIS A 427 -21.06 2.36 16.53
C HIS A 427 -21.09 3.66 15.71
N LYS A 428 -20.06 4.50 15.88
CA LYS A 428 -19.82 5.75 15.15
C LYS A 428 -18.34 5.90 14.80
N TYR A 429 -18.04 6.80 13.87
CA TYR A 429 -16.69 7.28 13.65
C TYR A 429 -16.62 8.80 13.71
N SER A 430 -15.42 9.34 13.89
CA SER A 430 -15.15 10.77 13.93
C SER A 430 -14.06 11.17 12.94
N LEU A 431 -14.15 12.40 12.44
CA LEU A 431 -13.18 13.00 11.54
C LEU A 431 -12.66 14.30 12.13
N LYS A 432 -11.37 14.55 11.89
CA LYS A 432 -10.74 15.84 12.16
C LYS A 432 -10.94 16.77 10.96
N ASP A 433 -11.42 17.96 11.23
CA ASP A 433 -11.40 19.04 10.25
C ASP A 433 -9.97 19.57 10.02
N LYS A 434 -9.85 20.55 9.12
CA LYS A 434 -8.57 21.19 8.78
C LYS A 434 -7.88 21.88 9.96
N ASP A 435 -8.62 22.22 11.01
CA ASP A 435 -8.13 22.88 12.21
C ASP A 435 -7.81 21.85 13.32
N GLY A 436 -8.02 20.56 13.04
CA GLY A 436 -7.77 19.44 13.94
C GLY A 436 -8.91 19.16 14.92
N VAL A 437 -10.07 19.81 14.77
CA VAL A 437 -11.24 19.58 15.61
C VAL A 437 -11.92 18.30 15.17
N GLU A 438 -12.09 17.39 16.11
CA GLU A 438 -12.69 16.08 15.86
C GLU A 438 -14.19 16.09 16.15
N SER A 439 -14.99 15.62 15.20
CA SER A 439 -16.46 15.56 15.32
C SER A 439 -17.01 14.25 14.78
N ASP A 440 -18.10 13.78 15.38
CA ASP A 440 -18.82 12.58 14.97
C ASP A 440 -19.51 12.80 13.63
N THR A 441 -19.58 11.72 12.84
CA THR A 441 -20.31 11.63 11.58
C THR A 441 -21.66 10.93 11.74
N GLU A 442 -22.51 11.08 10.74
CA GLU A 442 -23.76 10.32 10.60
C GLU A 442 -23.74 9.35 9.41
N SER A 443 -22.64 9.32 8.64
CA SER A 443 -22.46 8.40 7.50
C SER A 443 -22.41 6.93 7.94
N CYS A 444 -22.76 6.02 7.03
CA CYS A 444 -22.65 4.58 7.29
C CYS A 444 -21.22 4.03 7.31
N GLY A 445 -20.22 4.83 6.92
CA GLY A 445 -18.83 4.43 7.00
C GLY A 445 -17.87 5.45 6.38
N ILE A 446 -16.59 5.07 6.40
CA ILE A 446 -15.49 5.74 5.72
C ILE A 446 -14.39 4.73 5.39
N ALA A 447 -13.69 4.96 4.28
CA ALA A 447 -12.57 4.14 3.87
C ALA A 447 -11.38 4.97 3.38
N ASP A 448 -10.21 4.34 3.43
CA ASP A 448 -9.03 4.82 2.72
C ASP A 448 -9.19 4.72 1.20
N LEU A 449 -8.65 5.72 0.49
CA LEU A 449 -8.72 5.84 -0.96
C LEU A 449 -7.34 6.18 -1.56
N PRO A 450 -6.70 5.25 -2.30
CA PRO A 450 -7.00 3.82 -2.39
C PRO A 450 -6.41 3.00 -1.22
N GLY A 451 -6.83 1.73 -1.12
CA GLY A 451 -6.25 0.69 -0.26
C GLY A 451 -6.61 0.82 1.23
N GLY A 452 -5.95 0.01 2.07
CA GLY A 452 -5.86 0.20 3.52
C GLY A 452 -7.04 -0.33 4.32
N ASP A 453 -7.66 0.58 5.07
CA ASP A 453 -8.63 0.29 6.12
C ASP A 453 -10.01 0.90 5.83
N THR A 454 -11.04 0.32 6.45
CA THR A 454 -12.43 0.78 6.39
C THR A 454 -13.05 0.81 7.80
N ILE A 455 -13.88 1.80 8.09
CA ILE A 455 -14.78 1.80 9.24
C ILE A 455 -16.22 1.78 8.73
N MET A 456 -17.00 0.80 9.19
CA MET A 456 -18.46 0.79 9.05
C MET A 456 -19.09 1.31 10.34
N ALA A 457 -20.13 2.13 10.26
CA ALA A 457 -20.78 2.75 11.41
C ALA A 457 -22.28 2.92 11.22
N PHE A 458 -23.10 2.26 12.06
CA PHE A 458 -24.54 2.18 11.82
C PHE A 458 -25.42 2.79 12.91
N ALA A 459 -24.89 3.63 13.80
CA ALA A 459 -25.64 4.23 14.90
C ALA A 459 -26.94 4.94 14.48
N ASN A 460 -26.99 5.54 13.29
CA ASN A 460 -28.16 6.26 12.76
C ASN A 460 -29.02 5.44 11.79
N PHE A 461 -28.74 4.14 11.64
CA PHE A 461 -29.41 3.25 10.70
C PHE A 461 -30.40 2.32 11.41
N THR A 462 -31.07 1.45 10.65
CA THR A 462 -32.11 0.56 11.19
C THR A 462 -31.60 -0.19 12.42
N GLY A 463 -32.28 -0.02 13.55
CA GLY A 463 -31.93 -0.68 14.82
C GLY A 463 -30.57 -0.29 15.40
N LYS A 464 -29.96 0.82 14.96
CA LYS A 464 -28.60 1.28 15.32
C LYS A 464 -27.47 0.34 14.90
N VAL A 465 -27.76 -0.65 14.05
CA VAL A 465 -26.80 -1.65 13.54
C VAL A 465 -26.88 -1.83 12.03
N GLY A 466 -27.90 -1.24 11.39
CA GLY A 466 -28.17 -1.38 9.98
C GLY A 466 -28.88 -2.69 9.66
N ASN A 467 -29.87 -2.64 8.77
CA ASN A 467 -30.46 -3.85 8.19
C ASN A 467 -29.53 -4.41 7.09
N ARG A 468 -29.85 -5.62 6.59
CA ARG A 468 -29.02 -6.31 5.58
C ARG A 468 -28.73 -5.46 4.34
N GLN A 469 -29.70 -4.72 3.82
CA GLN A 469 -29.51 -3.89 2.62
C GLN A 469 -28.62 -2.68 2.92
N GLU A 470 -28.86 -2.01 4.05
CA GLU A 470 -28.02 -0.88 4.50
C GLU A 470 -26.56 -1.32 4.68
N GLN A 471 -26.32 -2.47 5.32
CA GLN A 471 -24.97 -3.01 5.51
C GLN A 471 -24.29 -3.37 4.19
N VAL A 472 -24.97 -4.05 3.28
CA VAL A 472 -24.40 -4.47 1.99
C VAL A 472 -24.05 -3.25 1.13
N GLY A 473 -25.00 -2.32 0.99
CA GLY A 473 -24.83 -1.12 0.19
C GLY A 473 -23.69 -0.24 0.67
N CYS A 474 -23.65 0.01 1.98
CA CYS A 474 -22.58 0.80 2.59
C CYS A 474 -21.24 0.09 2.54
N PHE A 475 -21.18 -1.21 2.84
CA PHE A 475 -19.91 -1.91 2.84
C PHE A 475 -19.32 -2.00 1.44
N LEU A 476 -20.13 -2.23 0.40
CA LEU A 476 -19.65 -2.13 -0.98
C LEU A 476 -19.21 -0.70 -1.35
N HIS A 477 -19.90 0.34 -0.87
CA HIS A 477 -19.49 1.71 -1.12
C HIS A 477 -18.13 2.03 -0.52
N GLU A 478 -17.95 1.79 0.78
CA GLU A 478 -16.70 2.09 1.46
C GLU A 478 -15.56 1.20 0.96
N PHE A 479 -15.83 -0.10 0.77
CA PHE A 479 -14.83 -1.00 0.22
C PHE A 479 -14.43 -0.62 -1.23
N GLY A 480 -15.35 -0.05 -2.00
CA GLY A 480 -15.03 0.48 -3.32
C GLY A 480 -13.97 1.58 -3.29
N HIS A 481 -13.90 2.39 -2.23
CA HIS A 481 -12.80 3.33 -2.02
C HIS A 481 -11.46 2.63 -1.81
N ASN A 482 -11.41 1.51 -1.07
CA ASN A 482 -10.19 0.70 -0.99
C ASN A 482 -9.73 0.19 -2.37
N LEU A 483 -10.65 0.00 -3.31
CA LEU A 483 -10.39 -0.38 -4.71
C LEU A 483 -10.12 0.80 -5.64
N ASN A 484 -9.90 2.00 -5.10
CA ASN A 484 -9.68 3.24 -5.84
C ASN A 484 -10.90 3.75 -6.64
N LEU A 485 -12.11 3.31 -6.31
CA LEU A 485 -13.32 3.81 -6.96
C LEU A 485 -13.76 5.12 -6.32
N ARG A 486 -14.28 6.03 -7.14
CA ARG A 486 -14.84 7.32 -6.73
C ARG A 486 -16.32 7.39 -7.04
N HIS A 487 -16.99 8.36 -6.44
CA HIS A 487 -18.45 8.48 -6.49
C HIS A 487 -19.06 8.64 -7.89
N GLY A 488 -18.27 9.13 -8.85
CA GLY A 488 -18.67 9.33 -10.25
C GLY A 488 -17.92 8.44 -11.24
N GLY A 489 -17.28 7.37 -10.75
CA GLY A 489 -16.38 6.50 -11.49
C GLY A 489 -14.92 6.93 -11.27
N ASN A 490 -14.42 7.79 -12.15
CA ASN A 490 -13.05 8.32 -12.10
C ASN A 490 -12.95 9.70 -11.45
N GLU A 491 -14.03 10.22 -10.88
CA GLU A 491 -14.13 11.55 -10.28
C GLU A 491 -14.95 11.53 -8.98
N ASN A 492 -14.74 12.51 -8.10
CA ASN A 492 -15.45 12.64 -6.81
C ASN A 492 -16.88 13.18 -6.94
N ARG A 493 -17.39 13.23 -8.17
CA ARG A 493 -18.71 13.78 -8.43
C ARG A 493 -19.78 12.77 -8.06
N ASN A 494 -20.71 13.19 -7.19
CA ASN A 494 -21.81 12.36 -6.73
C ASN A 494 -23.05 12.50 -7.62
N TYR A 495 -23.99 11.57 -7.48
CA TYR A 495 -25.35 11.68 -8.03
C TYR A 495 -25.46 11.75 -9.56
N LYS A 496 -24.43 11.31 -10.28
CA LYS A 496 -24.46 11.20 -11.75
C LYS A 496 -25.50 10.16 -12.20
N PRO A 497 -26.58 10.53 -12.91
CA PRO A 497 -27.61 9.58 -13.32
C PRO A 497 -27.06 8.40 -14.14
N GLN A 498 -26.09 8.70 -15.01
CA GLN A 498 -25.44 7.74 -15.90
C GLN A 498 -24.37 6.86 -15.21
N TYR A 499 -24.07 7.08 -13.92
CA TYR A 499 -23.15 6.23 -13.16
C TYR A 499 -23.93 5.30 -12.22
N GLN A 500 -24.34 4.16 -12.77
CA GLN A 500 -25.10 3.11 -12.07
C GLN A 500 -24.17 2.25 -11.23
N SER A 501 -23.94 2.64 -9.98
CA SER A 501 -23.06 1.93 -9.04
C SER A 501 -23.42 2.26 -7.59
N VAL A 502 -23.20 1.32 -6.67
CA VAL A 502 -23.20 1.59 -5.21
C VAL A 502 -22.23 2.70 -4.77
N MET A 503 -21.21 3.02 -5.56
CA MET A 503 -20.33 4.18 -5.33
C MET A 503 -21.07 5.52 -5.48
N ASN A 504 -22.20 5.54 -6.17
CA ASN A 504 -23.03 6.72 -6.31
C ASN A 504 -24.10 6.70 -5.23
N TYR A 505 -24.16 7.75 -4.42
CA TYR A 505 -25.11 7.91 -3.31
C TYR A 505 -26.59 7.70 -3.69
N MET A 506 -26.99 7.90 -4.95
CA MET A 506 -28.35 7.53 -5.40
C MET A 506 -28.69 6.05 -5.28
N TYR A 507 -27.66 5.19 -5.31
CA TYR A 507 -27.80 3.74 -5.37
C TYR A 507 -27.17 3.03 -4.17
N THR A 508 -26.42 3.73 -3.30
CA THR A 508 -25.73 3.13 -2.15
C THR A 508 -26.67 2.36 -1.23
N LEU A 509 -27.69 3.01 -0.67
CA LEU A 509 -28.69 2.35 0.19
C LEU A 509 -29.83 1.68 -0.59
N PRO A 510 -30.37 2.30 -1.65
CA PRO A 510 -31.55 1.76 -2.33
C PRO A 510 -31.24 0.65 -3.34
N GLY A 511 -29.96 0.47 -3.68
CA GLY A 511 -29.48 -0.45 -4.69
C GLY A 511 -29.87 -0.12 -6.13
N LEU A 512 -29.43 -0.99 -7.03
CA LEU A 512 -29.61 -0.93 -8.48
C LEU A 512 -30.84 -1.76 -8.89
N ALA A 513 -31.90 -1.09 -9.32
CA ALA A 513 -33.18 -1.72 -9.65
C ALA A 513 -33.21 -2.28 -11.08
N LYS A 514 -33.71 -3.50 -11.23
CA LYS A 514 -33.93 -4.19 -12.51
C LYS A 514 -35.34 -3.98 -13.05
N ASN A 515 -35.61 -4.43 -14.28
CA ASN A 515 -36.93 -4.34 -14.90
C ASN A 515 -38.04 -5.05 -14.13
N ASP A 516 -37.73 -6.19 -13.52
CA ASP A 516 -38.66 -6.97 -12.72
C ASP A 516 -38.90 -6.39 -11.31
N GLY A 517 -38.28 -5.25 -10.98
CA GLY A 517 -38.35 -4.60 -9.68
C GLY A 517 -37.40 -5.19 -8.64
N SER A 518 -36.66 -6.26 -8.96
CA SER A 518 -35.62 -6.77 -8.08
C SER A 518 -34.44 -5.79 -7.98
N VAL A 519 -33.77 -5.79 -6.84
CA VAL A 519 -32.65 -4.89 -6.54
C VAL A 519 -31.38 -5.70 -6.35
N VAL A 520 -30.27 -5.21 -6.89
CA VAL A 520 -28.93 -5.72 -6.64
C VAL A 520 -28.01 -4.62 -6.14
N PHE A 521 -26.97 -4.98 -5.40
CA PHE A 521 -25.90 -4.06 -5.01
C PHE A 521 -24.65 -4.47 -5.77
N ASP A 522 -24.14 -3.58 -6.60
CA ASP A 522 -23.01 -3.85 -7.49
C ASP A 522 -22.28 -2.56 -7.88
N TYR A 523 -21.05 -2.71 -8.35
CA TYR A 523 -20.31 -1.62 -9.00
C TYR A 523 -20.83 -1.39 -10.42
N SER A 524 -20.39 -0.30 -11.05
CA SER A 524 -20.75 -0.04 -12.44
C SER A 524 -20.15 -1.09 -13.37
N GLY A 525 -21.01 -1.86 -14.04
CA GLY A 525 -20.60 -2.80 -15.08
C GLY A 525 -20.43 -2.18 -16.48
N LYS A 526 -20.73 -0.88 -16.66
CA LYS A 526 -20.77 -0.26 -17.99
C LYS A 526 -20.67 1.26 -17.96
N LYS A 527 -19.84 1.84 -18.84
CA LYS A 527 -19.87 3.28 -19.13
C LYS A 527 -21.12 3.62 -19.98
N LEU A 528 -21.90 4.56 -19.48
CA LEU A 528 -23.06 5.13 -20.15
C LEU A 528 -22.71 6.45 -20.86
N ASN A 529 -23.64 7.00 -21.63
CA ASN A 529 -23.43 8.24 -22.37
C ASN A 529 -23.14 9.39 -21.39
N ASP A 530 -22.15 10.22 -21.73
CA ASP A 530 -21.86 11.42 -20.96
C ASP A 530 -23.06 12.39 -21.09
N LEU A 531 -23.40 13.07 -20.00
CA LEU A 531 -24.53 14.01 -19.92
C LEU A 531 -23.97 15.40 -19.64
N ASP A 532 -24.56 16.41 -20.27
CA ASP A 532 -24.30 17.82 -20.02
C ASP A 532 -25.51 18.43 -19.31
N GLU A 533 -25.38 18.78 -18.04
CA GLU A 533 -26.46 19.36 -17.23
C GLU A 533 -26.97 20.70 -17.80
N ALA A 534 -26.14 21.44 -18.55
CA ALA A 534 -26.57 22.66 -19.23
C ALA A 534 -27.34 22.40 -20.54
N ALA A 535 -27.31 21.16 -21.05
CA ALA A 535 -27.84 20.80 -22.36
C ALA A 535 -28.47 19.40 -22.37
N LEU A 536 -29.26 19.06 -21.34
CA LEU A 536 -29.98 17.80 -21.28
C LEU A 536 -30.98 17.67 -22.44
N VAL A 537 -30.96 16.52 -23.12
CA VAL A 537 -31.84 16.22 -24.25
C VAL A 537 -32.81 15.12 -23.85
N GLU A 538 -34.09 15.46 -23.70
CA GLU A 538 -35.11 14.52 -23.20
C GLU A 538 -35.48 13.43 -24.20
N SER A 539 -35.22 13.63 -25.49
CA SER A 539 -35.36 12.57 -26.50
C SER A 539 -34.16 11.61 -26.52
N ALA A 540 -33.07 11.94 -25.84
CA ALA A 540 -31.87 11.14 -25.81
C ALA A 540 -31.90 10.20 -24.60
N SER A 541 -31.32 9.01 -24.78
CA SER A 541 -31.11 8.08 -23.68
C SER A 541 -29.75 8.25 -23.05
N VAL A 542 -29.62 7.77 -21.81
CA VAL A 542 -28.32 7.58 -21.16
C VAL A 542 -27.50 6.44 -21.79
N GLY A 543 -27.98 5.85 -22.89
CA GLY A 543 -27.38 4.69 -23.55
C GLY A 543 -27.96 3.38 -23.02
N ALA A 544 -27.27 2.28 -23.32
CA ALA A 544 -27.72 0.93 -22.98
C ALA A 544 -27.44 0.60 -21.50
N ALA A 545 -28.19 1.26 -20.62
CA ALA A 545 -28.20 1.07 -19.17
C ALA A 545 -28.45 -0.39 -18.77
N LEU A 546 -27.91 -0.78 -17.61
CA LEU A 546 -28.12 -2.13 -17.03
C LEU A 546 -29.21 -2.12 -15.95
N PHE A 547 -29.48 -0.95 -15.38
CA PHE A 547 -30.44 -0.75 -14.30
C PHE A 547 -31.36 0.43 -14.63
N ARG A 548 -32.43 0.61 -13.85
CA ARG A 548 -33.28 1.78 -13.95
C ARG A 548 -32.50 3.01 -13.49
N THR A 549 -32.59 4.10 -14.26
CA THR A 549 -31.83 5.33 -14.01
C THR A 549 -32.51 6.14 -12.92
N ARG A 550 -31.74 6.60 -11.93
CA ARG A 550 -32.19 7.54 -10.89
C ARG A 550 -31.64 8.95 -11.15
N TRP A 551 -32.42 9.97 -10.77
CA TRP A 551 -32.02 11.37 -10.77
C TRP A 551 -32.83 12.16 -9.73
N PHE A 552 -32.43 13.39 -9.40
CA PHE A 552 -33.31 14.30 -8.65
C PHE A 552 -33.96 15.29 -9.61
N ASP A 553 -35.22 15.64 -9.36
CA ASP A 553 -35.84 16.76 -10.05
C ASP A 553 -35.33 18.10 -9.51
N GLY A 554 -35.17 19.09 -10.39
CA GLY A 554 -34.94 20.46 -9.95
C GLY A 554 -36.22 20.99 -9.32
N GLY A 555 -36.23 21.16 -8.00
CA GLY A 555 -37.31 21.88 -7.32
C GLY A 555 -37.55 23.23 -8.00
N ALA A 556 -38.82 23.62 -8.14
CA ALA A 556 -39.29 24.81 -8.87
C ALA A 556 -38.35 26.02 -8.72
N ALA A 557 -38.03 26.66 -9.86
CA ALA A 557 -37.13 27.80 -9.99
C ALA A 557 -37.17 28.76 -8.78
N GLY A 558 -36.06 28.84 -8.02
CA GLY A 558 -35.84 29.92 -7.04
C GLY A 558 -35.26 29.57 -5.66
N GLY A 559 -34.83 28.33 -5.38
CA GLY A 559 -34.24 27.97 -4.07
C GLY A 559 -32.70 28.03 -4.03
N ASP A 560 -32.13 28.60 -2.97
CA ASP A 560 -30.69 28.70 -2.67
C ASP A 560 -29.98 27.33 -2.62
N GLN A 561 -28.79 27.25 -3.24
CA GLN A 561 -28.00 26.04 -3.53
C GLN A 561 -27.25 25.43 -2.32
N ARG A 562 -27.69 25.66 -1.08
CA ARG A 562 -26.92 25.28 0.12
C ARG A 562 -27.70 24.71 1.30
N GLY A 563 -28.96 24.31 1.14
CA GLY A 563 -29.70 23.60 2.18
C GLY A 563 -31.02 23.07 1.66
N CYS A 564 -31.23 21.75 1.76
CA CYS A 564 -32.46 21.12 1.27
C CYS A 564 -33.68 21.60 2.09
N GLY A 565 -34.51 22.44 1.48
CA GLY A 565 -35.94 22.48 1.77
C GLY A 565 -36.66 21.28 1.12
N SER A 566 -37.92 21.08 1.45
CA SER A 566 -38.81 19.97 1.04
C SER A 566 -39.15 19.88 -0.47
N ALA A 567 -38.25 20.27 -1.37
CA ALA A 567 -38.56 20.54 -2.78
C ALA A 567 -37.82 19.66 -3.81
N PHE A 568 -36.87 18.80 -3.41
CA PHE A 568 -36.19 17.86 -4.31
C PHE A 568 -36.77 16.46 -4.14
N ARG A 569 -37.14 15.81 -5.25
CA ARG A 569 -37.65 14.42 -5.24
C ARG A 569 -36.69 13.49 -5.96
N ASN A 570 -36.48 12.29 -5.41
CA ASN A 570 -35.70 11.24 -6.06
C ASN A 570 -36.60 10.49 -7.04
N ARG A 571 -36.14 10.39 -8.29
CA ARG A 571 -36.90 9.91 -9.43
C ARG A 571 -36.23 8.68 -10.02
N MET A 572 -37.02 7.79 -10.59
CA MET A 572 -36.52 6.60 -11.27
C MET A 572 -37.37 6.24 -12.50
N THR A 573 -36.73 5.80 -13.58
CA THR A 573 -37.41 5.20 -14.74
C THR A 573 -38.18 3.92 -14.34
N THR A 574 -39.31 3.59 -14.97
CA THR A 574 -39.99 2.31 -14.68
C THR A 574 -39.35 1.12 -15.38
N ARG A 575 -38.53 1.37 -16.41
CA ARG A 575 -37.78 0.33 -17.11
C ARG A 575 -36.33 0.73 -17.39
N ILE A 576 -35.53 -0.28 -17.69
CA ILE A 576 -34.20 -0.21 -18.28
C ILE A 576 -34.39 -0.02 -19.78
N GLY A 577 -33.63 0.87 -20.39
CA GLY A 577 -33.61 0.99 -21.84
C GLY A 577 -32.96 2.27 -22.31
N ASP A 578 -32.81 2.34 -23.63
CA ASP A 578 -32.24 3.41 -24.40
C ASP A 578 -33.33 4.37 -24.92
N PHE A 579 -34.23 4.80 -24.03
CA PHE A 579 -35.31 5.75 -24.34
C PHE A 579 -35.04 7.15 -23.78
N GLY A 580 -35.82 8.11 -24.26
CA GLY A 580 -35.79 9.49 -23.79
C GLY A 580 -36.24 9.63 -22.32
N ILE A 581 -35.49 10.38 -21.52
CA ILE A 581 -35.82 10.65 -20.12
C ILE A 581 -36.42 12.05 -20.01
N ASP A 582 -37.60 12.14 -19.40
CA ASP A 582 -38.23 13.40 -19.01
C ASP A 582 -37.45 14.01 -17.83
N TRP A 583 -36.42 14.79 -18.13
CA TRP A 583 -35.51 15.34 -17.11
C TRP A 583 -36.20 16.45 -16.32
N ASN A 584 -37.07 17.23 -16.97
CA ASN A 584 -37.71 18.42 -16.40
C ASN A 584 -39.14 18.19 -15.87
N PHE A 585 -39.75 17.03 -16.14
CA PHE A 585 -41.09 16.64 -15.72
C PHE A 585 -42.24 17.46 -16.30
N ASP A 586 -42.06 18.06 -17.48
CA ASP A 586 -43.13 18.74 -18.19
C ASP A 586 -44.07 17.77 -18.94
N GLY A 587 -43.77 16.46 -18.88
CA GLY A 587 -44.55 15.41 -19.51
C GLY A 587 -44.30 15.26 -21.00
N THR A 588 -43.29 15.94 -21.55
CA THR A 588 -42.97 15.94 -22.98
C THR A 588 -41.59 15.40 -23.32
N ALA A 589 -41.18 14.27 -22.73
CA ALA A 589 -40.12 13.46 -23.33
C ALA A 589 -40.52 13.11 -24.78
N LYS A 590 -39.82 13.71 -25.77
CA LYS A 590 -40.12 13.54 -27.19
C LYS A 590 -39.85 12.09 -27.63
N GLY A 591 -40.89 11.24 -27.57
CA GLY A 591 -40.90 9.85 -28.03
C GLY A 591 -41.08 8.85 -26.87
N ALA A 592 -42.12 7.99 -26.97
CA ALA A 592 -42.46 6.89 -26.06
C ALA A 592 -41.95 7.05 -24.61
N ALA A 593 -42.41 8.11 -23.94
CA ALA A 593 -42.03 8.47 -22.58
C ALA A 593 -42.29 7.30 -21.60
N ASP A 594 -41.35 7.10 -20.68
CA ASP A 594 -41.51 6.17 -19.56
C ASP A 594 -42.29 6.85 -18.43
N PRO A 595 -43.39 6.28 -17.89
CA PRO A 595 -43.96 6.78 -16.64
C PRO A 595 -42.88 6.77 -15.54
N VAL A 596 -42.74 7.87 -14.79
CA VAL A 596 -41.73 7.96 -13.71
C VAL A 596 -42.33 7.48 -12.38
N VAL A 597 -41.56 6.74 -11.59
CA VAL A 597 -41.95 6.39 -10.20
C VAL A 597 -41.21 7.30 -9.22
N ASP A 598 -41.93 7.83 -8.23
CA ASP A 598 -41.38 8.65 -7.14
C ASP A 598 -40.79 7.74 -6.05
N PHE A 599 -39.60 8.08 -5.55
CA PHE A 599 -38.99 7.43 -4.39
C PHE A 599 -38.67 8.51 -3.34
N ASP A 600 -39.19 8.35 -2.13
CA ASP A 600 -38.80 9.21 -1.00
C ASP A 600 -37.63 8.54 -0.25
N ILE A 601 -36.51 9.25 -0.13
CA ILE A 601 -35.36 8.83 0.65
C ILE A 601 -34.88 10.06 1.41
N GLY A 602 -35.15 10.11 2.70
CA GLY A 602 -34.69 11.18 3.58
C GLY A 602 -33.16 11.15 3.73
N GLY A 603 -32.51 12.28 3.47
CA GLY A 603 -31.09 12.51 3.80
C GLY A 603 -30.24 12.99 2.62
N ASN A 604 -29.83 14.27 2.68
CA ASN A 604 -28.82 15.00 1.90
C ASN A 604 -28.74 14.75 0.38
N CYS A 605 -29.28 15.69 -0.39
CA CYS A 605 -29.28 15.70 -1.85
C CYS A 605 -28.41 16.85 -2.40
N ARG A 606 -27.50 16.51 -3.32
CA ARG A 606 -27.11 17.38 -4.43
C ARG A 606 -27.30 16.61 -5.73
N VAL A 607 -27.57 17.30 -6.82
CA VAL A 607 -27.22 16.83 -8.15
C VAL A 607 -25.93 17.57 -8.45
N ASP A 608 -24.82 16.86 -8.58
CA ASP A 608 -23.66 17.44 -9.24
C ASP A 608 -23.52 16.65 -10.54
N ALA A 609 -23.97 17.22 -11.67
CA ALA A 609 -23.79 16.65 -12.99
C ALA A 609 -23.02 17.64 -13.89
N TYR A 610 -21.85 18.11 -13.42
CA TYR A 610 -20.96 18.98 -14.21
C TYR A 610 -19.97 18.23 -15.11
#